data_AF-A0A3D9RYQ1-F1
#
_entry.id   AF-A0A3D9RYQ1-F1
#
_cell.length_a   1.000
_cell.length_b   1.000
_cell.length_c   1.000
_cell.angle_alpha   90.00
_cell.angle_beta   90.00
_cell.angle_gamma   90.00
#
_symmetry.space_group_name_H-M   'P 1'
#
loop_
_entity.id
_entity.type
_entity.pdbx_description
1 polymer ?
#
loop_
_entity_poly.entity_id
_entity_poly.type
_entity_poly.pdbx_seq_one_letter_code
_entity_poly.pdbx_strand_id
1 'polypeptide(L)'
;MPEGVDPSKITTGVVVEPDGIVRHVPTRVEQRDGKYYAIINSLTNSTYSVVWHPLTFSDVSNHWAKQAVNDMGSRMVINGTGEDQFSPNDNISRAEFAAILVRGLGLRLENGASGFVDVKESDWYNDAVKTAAACQLVQGFEDGMFRPNGTITREQAMTMIARAMKITGLTDQLADQNIVDTLHGYKDVEAVSDWSASSVAACVQASVVTGKPGQLLALDQFITRAEAAAIMERLLHKSGLI
;
A
#
# COMPACT_ATOMS: atom_id res chain seq x y z
N MET A 1 26.01 -4.09 5.82
CA MET A 1 26.00 -2.70 6.36
C MET A 1 27.41 -2.35 6.83
N PRO A 2 27.80 -1.06 6.88
CA PRO A 2 29.07 -0.65 7.51
C PRO A 2 29.17 -1.14 8.96
N GLU A 3 30.39 -1.39 9.43
CA GLU A 3 30.62 -1.72 10.85
C GLU A 3 30.17 -0.56 11.75
N GLY A 4 29.50 -0.88 12.86
CA GLY A 4 28.98 0.12 13.82
C GLY A 4 27.54 0.57 13.60
N VAL A 5 26.87 0.16 12.51
CA VAL A 5 25.43 0.42 12.34
C VAL A 5 24.62 -0.57 13.19
N ASP A 6 23.78 -0.03 14.07
CA ASP A 6 22.82 -0.81 14.86
C ASP A 6 21.67 -1.29 13.94
N PRO A 7 21.54 -2.60 13.66
CA PRO A 7 20.50 -3.12 12.79
C PRO A 7 19.08 -2.89 13.35
N SER A 8 18.93 -2.66 14.66
CA SER A 8 17.63 -2.33 15.26
C SER A 8 17.20 -0.88 15.01
N LYS A 9 18.12 -0.04 14.50
CA LYS A 9 17.88 1.36 14.13
C LYS A 9 17.88 1.56 12.63
N ILE A 10 17.29 0.61 11.89
CA ILE A 10 17.03 0.76 10.46
C ILE A 10 15.53 0.64 10.25
N THR A 11 14.92 1.74 9.82
CA THR A 11 13.50 1.79 9.50
C THR A 11 13.27 1.41 8.04
N THR A 12 14.00 2.06 7.13
CA THR A 12 13.85 1.81 5.69
C THR A 12 15.04 2.34 4.89
N GLY A 13 15.10 1.97 3.61
CA GLY A 13 15.97 2.57 2.62
C GLY A 13 15.29 3.76 1.95
N VAL A 14 16.06 4.74 1.53
CA VAL A 14 15.58 5.93 0.81
C VAL A 14 16.45 6.24 -0.40
N VAL A 15 15.82 6.83 -1.41
CA VAL A 15 16.50 7.59 -2.46
C VAL A 15 16.35 9.07 -2.14
N VAL A 16 17.41 9.84 -2.34
CA VAL A 16 17.36 11.31 -2.35
C VAL A 16 17.22 11.73 -3.81
N GLU A 17 16.06 12.30 -4.16
CA GLU A 17 15.80 12.82 -5.50
C GLU A 17 16.56 14.15 -5.71
N PRO A 18 16.74 14.64 -6.95
CA PRO A 18 17.55 15.84 -7.23
C PRO A 18 17.10 17.13 -6.53
N ASP A 19 15.82 17.20 -6.14
CA ASP A 19 15.22 18.31 -5.39
C ASP A 19 15.41 18.19 -3.86
N GLY A 20 16.07 17.13 -3.40
CA GLY A 20 16.31 16.83 -1.99
C GLY A 20 15.16 16.10 -1.29
N ILE A 21 14.07 15.81 -1.99
CA ILE A 21 12.98 15.00 -1.44
C ILE A 21 13.46 13.56 -1.28
N VAL A 22 13.18 12.99 -0.10
CA VAL A 22 13.45 11.58 0.18
C VAL A 22 12.24 10.74 -0.14
N ARG A 23 12.49 9.58 -0.73
CA ARG A 23 11.44 8.61 -1.08
C ARG A 23 11.76 7.26 -0.50
N HIS A 24 10.77 6.64 0.15
CA HIS A 24 10.81 5.25 0.59
C HIS A 24 11.21 4.31 -0.54
N VAL A 25 12.07 3.35 -0.21
CA VAL A 25 12.31 2.18 -1.04
C VAL A 25 12.11 0.93 -0.18
N PRO A 26 11.27 -0.03 -0.61
CA PRO A 26 11.00 -1.22 0.18
C PRO A 26 12.29 -1.91 0.59
N THR A 27 12.46 -2.00 1.90
CA THR A 27 13.71 -2.45 2.52
C THR A 27 13.39 -3.37 3.68
N ARG A 28 14.03 -4.53 3.68
CA ARG A 28 14.07 -5.46 4.82
C ARG A 28 15.50 -5.65 5.29
N VAL A 29 15.65 -6.01 6.56
CA VAL A 29 16.95 -6.33 7.15
C VAL A 29 17.08 -7.84 7.29
N GLU A 30 18.15 -8.41 6.77
CA GLU A 30 18.47 -9.83 6.89
C GLU A 30 19.82 -10.03 7.57
N GLN A 31 19.92 -11.08 8.40
CA GLN A 31 21.20 -11.53 8.96
C GLN A 31 21.70 -12.74 8.16
N ARG A 32 22.95 -12.68 7.67
CA ARG A 32 23.62 -13.78 6.98
C ARG A 32 25.05 -13.89 7.53
N ASP A 33 25.42 -15.06 8.02
CA ASP A 33 26.75 -15.33 8.60
C ASP A 33 27.18 -14.32 9.68
N GLY A 34 26.25 -13.95 10.57
CA GLY A 34 26.49 -12.97 11.64
C GLY A 34 26.55 -11.51 11.20
N LYS A 35 26.45 -11.23 9.89
CA LYS A 35 26.42 -9.86 9.33
C LYS A 35 25.01 -9.44 8.94
N TYR A 36 24.69 -8.17 9.14
CA TYR A 36 23.41 -7.60 8.75
C TYR A 36 23.48 -6.91 7.38
N TYR A 37 22.45 -7.17 6.57
CA TYR A 37 22.26 -6.66 5.23
C TYR A 37 20.92 -5.95 5.15
N ALA A 38 20.91 -4.73 4.62
CA ALA A 38 19.68 -4.09 4.17
C ALA A 38 19.45 -4.52 2.72
N ILE A 39 18.36 -5.24 2.48
CA ILE A 39 17.94 -5.67 1.15
C ILE A 39 16.97 -4.62 0.62
N ILE A 40 17.44 -3.82 -0.35
CA ILE A 40 16.68 -2.73 -0.96
C ILE A 40 16.06 -3.25 -2.27
N ASN A 41 14.74 -3.23 -2.36
CA ASN A 41 13.99 -3.66 -3.53
C ASN A 41 13.55 -2.40 -4.31
N SER A 42 14.25 -2.10 -5.40
CA SER A 42 13.99 -0.92 -6.23
C SER A 42 13.81 -1.31 -7.68
N LEU A 43 12.91 -0.61 -8.36
CA LEU A 43 12.73 -0.69 -9.82
C LEU A 43 13.57 0.35 -10.58
N THR A 44 14.46 1.06 -9.89
CA THR A 44 15.30 2.13 -10.46
C THR A 44 16.79 1.92 -10.11
N ASN A 45 17.67 2.53 -10.89
CA ASN A 45 19.11 2.63 -10.56
C ASN A 45 19.38 4.00 -9.95
N SER A 46 19.69 4.04 -8.65
CA SER A 46 19.85 5.27 -7.87
C SER A 46 20.91 5.08 -6.77
N THR A 47 21.27 6.17 -6.10
CA THR A 47 21.99 6.11 -4.82
C THR A 47 20.98 5.91 -3.69
N TYR A 48 21.27 4.93 -2.83
CA TYR A 48 20.42 4.58 -1.69
C TYR A 48 21.12 4.87 -0.37
N SER A 49 20.33 5.26 0.64
CA SER A 49 20.75 5.32 2.03
C SER A 49 19.78 4.53 2.91
N VAL A 50 20.23 4.10 4.08
CA VAL A 50 19.36 3.53 5.12
C VAL A 50 19.15 4.57 6.21
N VAL A 51 17.91 4.73 6.66
CA VAL A 51 17.54 5.76 7.64
C VAL A 51 16.83 5.16 8.85
N TRP A 52 17.04 5.82 9.98
CA TRP A 52 16.24 5.65 11.19
C TRP A 52 15.23 6.80 11.27
N HIS A 53 13.95 6.51 11.10
CA HIS A 53 12.89 7.50 11.08
C HIS A 53 11.67 7.00 11.87
N PRO A 54 11.77 6.86 13.20
CA PRO A 54 10.63 6.44 14.00
C PRO A 54 9.57 7.56 14.01
N LEU A 55 8.35 7.22 13.61
CA LEU A 55 7.19 8.09 13.64
C LEU A 55 6.06 7.44 14.44
N THR A 56 5.37 8.22 15.24
CA THR A 56 4.20 7.79 16.01
C THR A 56 3.09 8.82 15.93
N PHE A 57 1.84 8.38 15.84
CA PHE A 57 0.69 9.27 15.93
C PHE A 57 -0.03 9.12 17.27
N SER A 58 -0.44 10.24 17.86
CA SER A 58 -0.99 10.30 19.21
C SER A 58 -2.38 9.64 19.32
N ASP A 59 -3.20 9.82 18.30
CA ASP A 59 -4.57 9.32 18.17
C ASP A 59 -4.67 7.82 17.88
N VAL A 60 -3.56 7.16 17.52
CA VAL A 60 -3.51 5.68 17.40
C VAL A 60 -2.93 4.99 18.63
N SER A 61 -2.56 5.73 19.69
CA SER A 61 -1.85 5.18 20.86
C SER A 61 -2.53 3.97 21.53
N ASN A 62 -3.87 3.92 21.49
CA ASN A 62 -4.71 2.82 21.98
C ASN A 62 -5.56 2.16 20.88
N HIS A 63 -5.25 2.42 19.61
CA HIS A 63 -6.00 1.93 18.46
C HIS A 63 -5.46 0.58 17.98
N TRP A 64 -6.32 -0.32 17.46
CA TRP A 64 -5.91 -1.65 17.01
C TRP A 64 -4.83 -1.61 15.90
N ALA A 65 -4.87 -0.57 15.07
CA ALA A 65 -3.94 -0.38 13.96
C ALA A 65 -2.64 0.36 14.34
N LYS A 66 -2.38 0.61 15.64
CA LYS A 66 -1.21 1.38 16.10
C LYS A 66 0.09 0.93 15.46
N GLN A 67 0.35 -0.38 15.47
CA GLN A 67 1.59 -0.94 14.95
C GLN A 67 1.71 -0.68 13.44
N ALA A 68 0.69 -1.06 12.67
CA ALA A 68 0.64 -0.87 11.23
C ALA A 68 0.80 0.60 10.83
N VAL A 69 0.10 1.50 11.52
CA VAL A 69 0.13 2.93 11.24
C VAL A 69 1.52 3.50 11.56
N ASN A 70 2.10 3.17 12.71
CA ASN A 70 3.41 3.68 13.06
C ASN A 70 4.52 3.10 12.17
N ASP A 71 4.47 1.82 11.78
CA ASP A 71 5.45 1.23 10.86
C ASP A 71 5.36 1.87 9.47
N MET A 72 4.16 1.94 8.88
CA MET A 72 3.96 2.56 7.57
C MET A 72 4.29 4.05 7.58
N GLY A 73 4.03 4.76 8.68
CA GLY A 73 4.42 6.16 8.85
C GLY A 73 5.93 6.32 8.95
N SER A 74 6.59 5.49 9.76
CA SER A 74 8.04 5.48 9.92
C SER A 74 8.76 5.17 8.59
N ARG A 75 8.13 4.35 7.74
CA ARG A 75 8.63 4.04 6.39
C ARG A 75 8.30 5.11 5.34
N MET A 76 7.63 6.20 5.68
CA MET A 76 7.18 7.25 4.75
C MET A 76 6.14 6.77 3.72
N VAL A 77 5.43 5.68 4.01
CA VAL A 77 4.41 5.08 3.13
C VAL A 77 3.03 5.72 3.34
N ILE A 78 2.73 6.13 4.57
CA ILE A 78 1.53 6.89 4.92
C ILE A 78 1.92 8.22 5.59
N ASN A 79 1.04 9.22 5.48
CA ASN A 79 1.21 10.52 6.10
C ASN A 79 0.08 10.78 7.09
N GLY A 80 0.37 11.52 8.16
CA GLY A 80 -0.64 12.03 9.08
C GLY A 80 -1.51 13.12 8.46
N THR A 81 -2.52 13.56 9.23
CA THR A 81 -3.43 14.66 8.88
C THR A 81 -2.99 16.01 9.46
N GLY A 82 -1.94 16.02 10.29
CA GLY A 82 -1.38 17.20 10.95
C GLY A 82 -1.33 17.02 12.47
N GLU A 83 -0.58 17.87 13.17
CA GLU A 83 -0.57 17.92 14.65
C GLU A 83 -0.36 16.56 15.34
N ASP A 84 0.55 15.73 14.82
CA ASP A 84 0.82 14.37 15.31
C ASP A 84 -0.40 13.42 15.28
N GLN A 85 -1.38 13.67 14.40
CA GLN A 85 -2.57 12.86 14.19
C GLN A 85 -2.54 12.09 12.86
N PHE A 86 -3.21 10.94 12.84
CA PHE A 86 -3.38 10.11 11.64
C PHE A 86 -4.82 10.05 11.13
N SER A 87 -5.81 10.28 12.00
CA SER A 87 -7.24 10.09 11.77
C SER A 87 -7.59 8.64 11.35
N PRO A 88 -7.33 7.62 12.20
CA PRO A 88 -7.42 6.21 11.82
C PRO A 88 -8.81 5.75 11.38
N ASN A 89 -9.87 6.40 11.88
CA ASN A 89 -11.25 6.01 11.64
C ASN A 89 -11.90 6.74 10.45
N ASP A 90 -11.23 7.72 9.87
CA ASP A 90 -11.74 8.43 8.70
C ASP A 90 -11.66 7.51 7.47
N ASN A 91 -12.65 7.61 6.59
CA ASN A 91 -12.63 6.94 5.31
C ASN A 91 -11.54 7.55 4.42
N ILE A 92 -10.80 6.70 3.71
CA ILE A 92 -9.74 7.15 2.81
C ILE A 92 -10.28 7.42 1.41
N SER A 93 -9.76 8.47 0.77
CA SER A 93 -10.06 8.76 -0.64
C SER A 93 -9.32 7.81 -1.59
N ARG A 94 -9.84 7.68 -2.81
CA ARG A 94 -9.22 6.86 -3.86
C ARG A 94 -7.83 7.38 -4.25
N ALA A 95 -7.62 8.69 -4.26
CA ALA A 95 -6.31 9.30 -4.53
C ALA A 95 -5.29 9.02 -3.41
N GLU A 96 -5.69 9.15 -2.15
CA GLU A 96 -4.81 8.79 -1.03
C GLU A 96 -4.43 7.32 -1.06
N PHE A 97 -5.38 6.42 -1.35
CA PHE A 97 -5.08 4.99 -1.44
C PHE A 97 -4.11 4.69 -2.60
N ALA A 98 -4.28 5.32 -3.77
CA ALA A 98 -3.32 5.20 -4.87
C ALA A 98 -1.92 5.70 -4.48
N ALA A 99 -1.83 6.83 -3.79
CA ALA A 99 -0.56 7.38 -3.31
C ALA A 99 0.13 6.48 -2.27
N ILE A 100 -0.64 5.75 -1.44
CA ILE A 100 -0.09 4.76 -0.50
C ILE A 100 0.52 3.58 -1.26
N LEU A 101 -0.15 3.06 -2.29
CA LEU A 101 0.39 1.96 -3.11
C LEU A 101 1.69 2.36 -3.81
N VAL A 102 1.71 3.54 -4.43
CA VAL A 102 2.89 4.06 -5.14
C VAL A 102 4.07 4.21 -4.19
N ARG A 103 3.86 4.83 -3.02
CA ARG A 103 4.92 4.98 -2.00
C ARG A 103 5.34 3.65 -1.41
N GLY A 104 4.40 2.80 -1.04
CA GLY A 104 4.65 1.50 -0.44
C GLY A 104 5.46 0.58 -1.33
N LEU A 105 5.19 0.59 -2.64
CA LEU A 105 5.96 -0.17 -3.64
C LEU A 105 7.28 0.52 -4.04
N GLY A 106 7.59 1.70 -3.49
CA GLY A 106 8.80 2.46 -3.82
C GLY A 106 8.87 2.89 -5.29
N LEU A 107 7.72 3.13 -5.92
CA LEU A 107 7.66 3.54 -7.32
C LEU A 107 8.13 5.00 -7.45
N ARG A 108 8.91 5.26 -8.49
CA ARG A 108 9.35 6.63 -8.81
C ARG A 108 8.17 7.38 -9.43
N LEU A 109 7.92 8.58 -8.92
CA LEU A 109 6.85 9.43 -9.44
C LEU A 109 7.13 9.85 -10.88
N GLU A 110 6.10 9.75 -11.71
CA GLU A 110 6.07 10.33 -13.05
C GLU A 110 5.39 11.70 -13.02
N ASN A 111 6.03 12.69 -13.65
CA ASN A 111 5.53 14.08 -13.70
C ASN A 111 4.61 14.32 -14.91
N GLY A 112 3.77 15.35 -14.82
CA GLY A 112 2.86 15.82 -15.88
C GLY A 112 1.45 15.20 -15.78
N ALA A 113 0.56 15.52 -16.71
CA ALA A 113 -0.84 15.07 -16.64
C ALA A 113 -1.01 13.55 -16.47
N SER A 114 -1.90 13.16 -15.55
CA SER A 114 -2.34 11.78 -15.30
C SER A 114 -3.22 11.20 -16.41
N GLY A 115 -3.83 12.06 -17.23
CA GLY A 115 -4.76 11.67 -18.30
C GLY A 115 -6.23 11.55 -17.87
N PHE A 116 -6.54 11.70 -16.58
CA PHE A 116 -7.92 11.74 -16.09
C PHE A 116 -8.48 13.16 -16.09
N VAL A 117 -9.73 13.32 -16.52
CA VAL A 117 -10.33 14.65 -16.72
C VAL A 117 -10.56 15.44 -15.43
N ASP A 118 -10.64 14.74 -14.29
CA ASP A 118 -10.90 15.28 -12.96
C ASP A 118 -9.67 15.32 -12.05
N VAL A 119 -8.46 15.13 -12.63
CA VAL A 119 -7.18 15.23 -11.94
C VAL A 119 -6.34 16.30 -12.64
N LYS A 120 -6.10 17.42 -11.97
CA LYS A 120 -5.29 18.53 -12.48
C LYS A 120 -3.83 18.30 -12.16
N GLU A 121 -2.92 18.78 -13.01
CA GLU A 121 -1.47 18.69 -12.76
C GLU A 121 -1.03 19.37 -11.46
N SER A 122 -1.78 20.37 -10.98
CA SER A 122 -1.52 21.05 -9.71
C SER A 122 -2.00 20.29 -8.47
N ASP A 123 -2.77 19.21 -8.64
CA ASP A 123 -3.27 18.45 -7.50
C ASP A 123 -2.12 17.64 -6.88
N TRP A 124 -2.03 17.64 -5.55
CA TRP A 124 -0.95 16.96 -4.82
C TRP A 124 -0.84 15.46 -5.14
N TYR A 125 -1.94 14.85 -5.59
CA TYR A 125 -2.03 13.44 -5.95
C TYR A 125 -1.79 13.17 -7.44
N ASN A 126 -1.62 14.18 -8.29
CA ASN A 126 -1.51 13.98 -9.74
C ASN A 126 -0.42 12.97 -10.11
N ASP A 127 0.80 13.20 -9.64
CA ASP A 127 1.95 12.36 -10.00
C ASP A 127 1.79 10.95 -9.45
N ALA A 128 1.20 10.81 -8.26
CA ALA A 128 0.89 9.50 -7.69
C ALA A 128 -0.18 8.76 -8.50
N VAL A 129 -1.26 9.43 -8.89
CA VAL A 129 -2.34 8.84 -9.71
C VAL A 129 -1.82 8.47 -11.10
N LYS A 130 -1.01 9.34 -11.70
CA LYS A 130 -0.32 9.07 -12.97
C LYS A 130 0.54 7.82 -12.89
N THR A 131 1.44 7.78 -11.90
CA THR A 131 2.34 6.64 -11.69
C THR A 131 1.55 5.36 -11.45
N ALA A 132 0.50 5.43 -10.64
CA ALA A 132 -0.38 4.29 -10.39
C ALA A 132 -1.07 3.81 -11.67
N ALA A 133 -1.48 4.71 -12.57
CA ALA A 133 -2.09 4.34 -13.85
C ALA A 133 -1.07 3.73 -14.81
N ALA A 134 0.13 4.32 -14.91
CA ALA A 134 1.24 3.80 -15.72
C ALA A 134 1.66 2.39 -15.30
N CYS A 135 1.68 2.12 -13.98
CA CYS A 135 1.95 0.80 -13.42
C CYS A 135 0.72 -0.12 -13.38
N GLN A 136 -0.42 0.29 -13.95
CA GLN A 136 -1.66 -0.48 -13.98
C GLN A 136 -2.22 -0.85 -12.60
N LEU A 137 -1.86 -0.10 -11.55
CA LEU A 137 -2.42 -0.23 -10.20
C LEU A 137 -3.86 0.31 -10.16
N VAL A 138 -4.10 1.41 -10.88
CA VAL A 138 -5.43 2.04 -11.01
C VAL A 138 -5.91 2.07 -12.44
N GLN A 139 -7.22 2.22 -12.57
CA GLN A 139 -7.91 2.51 -13.82
C GLN A 139 -8.94 3.61 -13.55
N GLY A 140 -9.22 4.42 -14.57
CA GLY A 140 -10.34 5.35 -14.54
C GLY A 140 -11.66 4.63 -14.81
N PHE A 141 -12.75 5.38 -14.70
CA PHE A 141 -14.07 4.95 -15.11
C PHE A 141 -14.27 5.21 -16.61
N GLU A 142 -15.34 4.64 -17.19
CA GLU A 142 -15.65 4.77 -18.62
C GLU A 142 -15.85 6.22 -19.08
N ASP A 143 -16.21 7.12 -18.15
CA ASP A 143 -16.36 8.56 -18.36
C ASP A 143 -15.01 9.32 -18.42
N GLY A 144 -13.88 8.61 -18.29
CA GLY A 144 -12.53 9.20 -18.27
C GLY A 144 -12.15 9.85 -16.94
N MET A 145 -12.97 9.71 -15.90
CA MET A 145 -12.70 10.22 -14.55
C MET A 145 -11.95 9.21 -13.70
N PHE A 146 -11.20 9.69 -12.71
CA PHE A 146 -10.59 8.87 -11.68
C PHE A 146 -11.36 8.90 -10.35
N ARG A 147 -12.10 9.99 -10.09
CA ARG A 147 -12.83 10.29 -8.86
C ARG A 147 -11.90 10.35 -7.63
N PRO A 148 -10.87 11.22 -7.65
CA PRO A 148 -9.78 11.21 -6.67
C PRO A 148 -10.25 11.41 -5.23
N ASN A 149 -11.21 12.31 -5.01
CA ASN A 149 -11.71 12.68 -3.68
C ASN A 149 -12.86 11.77 -3.21
N GLY A 150 -13.32 10.83 -4.03
CA GLY A 150 -14.34 9.86 -3.63
C GLY A 150 -13.76 8.87 -2.62
N THR A 151 -14.54 8.52 -1.59
CA THR A 151 -14.17 7.46 -0.64
C THR A 151 -14.13 6.12 -1.36
N ILE A 152 -13.04 5.37 -1.17
CA ILE A 152 -12.85 4.09 -1.87
C ILE A 152 -13.61 2.97 -1.16
N THR A 153 -14.34 2.17 -1.93
CA THR A 153 -14.98 0.95 -1.41
C THR A 153 -13.93 -0.13 -1.18
N ARG A 154 -14.26 -1.10 -0.33
CA ARG A 154 -13.38 -2.23 -0.03
C ARG A 154 -13.12 -3.09 -1.26
N GLU A 155 -14.11 -3.29 -2.12
CA GLU A 155 -13.95 -4.02 -3.39
C GLU A 155 -12.94 -3.34 -4.33
N GLN A 156 -13.05 -2.02 -4.48
CA GLN A 156 -12.13 -1.24 -5.29
C GLN A 156 -10.70 -1.29 -4.71
N ALA A 157 -10.57 -1.19 -3.39
CA ALA A 157 -9.29 -1.29 -2.71
C ALA A 157 -8.65 -2.68 -2.91
N MET A 158 -9.41 -3.76 -2.75
CA MET A 158 -8.95 -5.12 -3.00
C MET A 158 -8.50 -5.31 -4.46
N THR A 159 -9.18 -4.71 -5.42
CA THR A 159 -8.77 -4.76 -6.83
C THR A 159 -7.44 -4.06 -7.07
N MET A 160 -7.24 -2.88 -6.47
CA MET A 160 -5.95 -2.17 -6.56
C MET A 160 -4.83 -2.93 -5.86
N ILE A 161 -5.11 -3.59 -4.73
CA ILE A 161 -4.16 -4.43 -4.01
C ILE A 161 -3.80 -5.67 -4.80
N ALA A 162 -4.75 -6.37 -5.43
CA ALA A 162 -4.47 -7.53 -6.28
C ALA A 162 -3.55 -7.16 -7.46
N ARG A 163 -3.71 -5.97 -8.03
CA ARG A 163 -2.80 -5.44 -9.06
C ARG A 163 -1.40 -5.18 -8.49
N ALA A 164 -1.31 -4.64 -7.27
CA ALA A 164 -0.03 -4.49 -6.58
C ALA A 164 0.63 -5.85 -6.28
N MET A 165 -0.13 -6.86 -5.86
CA MET A 165 0.37 -8.24 -5.66
C MET A 165 0.96 -8.84 -6.93
N LYS A 166 0.41 -8.51 -8.09
CA LYS A 166 0.99 -8.93 -9.38
C LYS A 166 2.33 -8.27 -9.64
N ILE A 167 2.49 -6.99 -9.33
CA ILE A 167 3.77 -6.27 -9.48
C ILE A 167 4.84 -6.85 -8.55
N THR A 168 4.47 -7.23 -7.33
CA THR A 168 5.41 -7.81 -6.37
C THR A 168 5.71 -9.29 -6.59
N GLY A 169 5.04 -9.93 -7.55
CA GLY A 169 5.12 -11.38 -7.78
C GLY A 169 4.45 -12.23 -6.69
N LEU A 170 3.75 -11.61 -5.74
CA LEU A 170 3.04 -12.34 -4.68
C LEU A 170 1.90 -13.19 -5.26
N THR A 171 1.26 -12.74 -6.33
CA THR A 171 0.23 -13.53 -7.02
C THR A 171 0.78 -14.86 -7.55
N ASP A 172 2.02 -14.88 -8.06
CA ASP A 172 2.65 -16.08 -8.63
C ASP A 172 3.03 -17.12 -7.56
N GLN A 173 3.00 -16.73 -6.28
CA GLN A 173 3.26 -17.61 -5.14
C GLN A 173 1.99 -18.26 -4.58
N LEU A 174 0.82 -17.86 -5.07
CA LEU A 174 -0.45 -18.42 -4.62
C LEU A 174 -0.68 -19.78 -5.27
N ALA A 175 -1.27 -20.70 -4.51
CA ALA A 175 -1.69 -21.97 -5.06
C ALA A 175 -2.84 -21.76 -6.05
N ASP A 176 -2.85 -22.53 -7.13
CA ASP A 176 -4.00 -22.61 -8.02
C ASP A 176 -5.20 -23.18 -7.25
N GLN A 177 -6.09 -22.29 -6.80
CA GLN A 177 -7.26 -22.63 -6.02
C GLN A 177 -8.49 -22.02 -6.68
N ASN A 178 -9.61 -22.74 -6.64
CA ASN A 178 -10.85 -22.24 -7.21
C ASN A 178 -11.37 -21.06 -6.37
N ILE A 179 -11.72 -19.96 -7.04
CA ILE A 179 -12.33 -18.76 -6.44
C ILE A 179 -13.51 -19.11 -5.53
N VAL A 180 -14.37 -20.03 -5.97
CA VAL A 180 -15.55 -20.47 -5.21
C VAL A 180 -15.12 -21.08 -3.87
N ASP A 181 -14.14 -21.98 -3.88
CA ASP A 181 -13.65 -22.63 -2.66
C ASP A 181 -12.99 -21.62 -1.70
N THR A 182 -12.23 -20.66 -2.25
CA THR A 182 -11.59 -19.60 -1.46
C THR A 182 -12.61 -18.70 -0.77
N LEU A 183 -13.73 -18.40 -1.44
CA LEU A 183 -14.71 -17.42 -0.96
C LEU A 183 -15.93 -18.05 -0.27
N HIS A 184 -16.13 -19.37 -0.34
CA HIS A 184 -17.28 -20.07 0.23
C HIS A 184 -17.46 -19.86 1.75
N GLY A 185 -16.38 -19.51 2.47
CA GLY A 185 -16.44 -19.21 3.90
C GLY A 185 -17.12 -17.87 4.24
N TYR A 186 -17.43 -17.03 3.26
CA TYR A 186 -18.02 -15.70 3.45
C TYR A 186 -19.51 -15.68 3.11
N LYS A 187 -20.31 -15.05 3.97
CA LYS A 187 -21.77 -15.03 3.86
C LYS A 187 -22.29 -14.08 2.78
N ASP A 188 -21.47 -13.12 2.38
CA ASP A 188 -21.76 -12.09 1.39
C ASP A 188 -20.97 -12.31 0.09
N VAL A 189 -20.56 -13.56 -0.18
CA VAL A 189 -19.85 -13.91 -1.42
C VAL A 189 -20.68 -13.61 -2.68
N GLU A 190 -22.01 -13.67 -2.59
CA GLU A 190 -22.90 -13.32 -3.71
C GLU A 190 -22.88 -11.83 -4.06
N ALA A 191 -22.37 -10.96 -3.16
CA ALA A 191 -22.19 -9.54 -3.42
C ALA A 191 -20.87 -9.22 -4.15
N VAL A 192 -20.03 -10.23 -4.41
CA VAL A 192 -18.80 -10.06 -5.18
C VAL A 192 -19.15 -9.80 -6.64
N SER A 193 -18.70 -8.67 -7.17
CA SER A 193 -18.89 -8.38 -8.59
C SER A 193 -18.01 -9.30 -9.46
N ASP A 194 -18.52 -9.70 -10.62
CA ASP A 194 -17.77 -10.55 -11.57
C ASP A 194 -16.39 -9.98 -11.92
N TRP A 195 -16.29 -8.66 -12.09
CA TRP A 195 -15.05 -7.97 -12.45
C TRP A 195 -14.00 -7.98 -11.33
N SER A 196 -14.42 -8.16 -10.06
CA SER A 196 -13.55 -8.11 -8.89
C SER A 196 -13.26 -9.49 -8.31
N ALA A 197 -14.02 -10.53 -8.68
CA ALA A 197 -13.99 -11.85 -8.05
C ALA A 197 -12.59 -12.46 -7.93
N SER A 198 -11.80 -12.42 -9.00
CA SER A 198 -10.41 -12.91 -8.98
C SER A 198 -9.50 -12.09 -8.05
N SER A 199 -9.69 -10.77 -8.01
CA SER A 199 -8.93 -9.87 -7.15
C SER A 199 -9.28 -10.08 -5.67
N VAL A 200 -10.56 -10.25 -5.38
CA VAL A 200 -11.07 -10.50 -4.02
C VAL A 200 -10.53 -11.83 -3.50
N ALA A 201 -10.63 -12.90 -4.30
CA ALA A 201 -10.09 -14.21 -3.96
C ALA A 201 -8.57 -14.17 -3.72
N ALA A 202 -7.80 -13.55 -4.62
CA ALA A 202 -6.35 -13.43 -4.45
C ALA A 202 -5.97 -12.71 -3.15
N CYS A 203 -6.62 -11.59 -2.83
CA CYS A 203 -6.35 -10.83 -1.61
C CYS A 203 -6.63 -11.64 -0.33
N VAL A 204 -7.72 -12.43 -0.34
CA VAL A 204 -8.12 -13.30 0.78
C VAL A 204 -7.15 -14.47 0.91
N GLN A 205 -6.85 -15.16 -0.20
CA GLN A 205 -5.94 -16.31 -0.22
C GLN A 205 -4.54 -15.93 0.28
N ALA A 206 -4.04 -14.77 -0.15
CA ALA A 206 -2.76 -14.23 0.31
C ALA A 206 -2.78 -13.74 1.78
N SER A 207 -3.97 -13.66 2.40
CA SER A 207 -4.19 -13.05 3.71
C SER A 207 -3.74 -11.58 3.80
N VAL A 208 -3.69 -10.88 2.65
CA VAL A 208 -3.41 -9.43 2.59
C VAL A 208 -4.64 -8.65 3.03
N VAL A 209 -5.82 -9.14 2.68
CA VAL A 209 -7.10 -8.65 3.18
C VAL A 209 -7.82 -9.78 3.91
N THR A 210 -8.34 -9.48 5.08
CA THR A 210 -9.10 -10.42 5.91
C THR A 210 -10.55 -10.00 5.97
N GLY A 211 -11.44 -10.97 6.24
CA GLY A 211 -12.84 -10.69 6.55
C GLY A 211 -13.05 -9.77 7.75
N LYS A 212 -14.26 -9.22 7.82
CA LYS A 212 -14.82 -8.55 8.99
C LYS A 212 -15.60 -9.55 9.87
N PRO A 213 -15.91 -9.19 11.14
CA PRO A 213 -16.72 -10.03 12.02
C PRO A 213 -18.02 -10.50 11.36
N GLY A 214 -18.43 -11.74 11.66
CA GLY A 214 -19.62 -12.35 11.06
C GLY A 214 -19.37 -13.08 9.75
N GLN A 215 -18.10 -13.30 9.36
CA GLN A 215 -17.69 -13.94 8.10
C GLN A 215 -18.12 -13.11 6.88
N LEU A 216 -17.84 -11.81 6.91
CA LEU A 216 -18.21 -10.87 5.86
C LEU A 216 -16.97 -10.34 5.13
N LEU A 217 -17.08 -10.18 3.81
CA LEU A 217 -16.13 -9.42 3.00
C LEU A 217 -16.39 -7.91 3.11
N ALA A 218 -17.67 -7.51 3.17
CA ALA A 218 -18.14 -6.12 3.26
C ALA A 218 -17.64 -5.24 2.10
N LEU A 219 -17.89 -5.69 0.88
CA LEU A 219 -17.32 -5.16 -0.37
C LEU A 219 -17.78 -3.74 -0.72
N ASP A 220 -19.03 -3.40 -0.38
CA ASP A 220 -19.67 -2.11 -0.60
C ASP A 220 -19.28 -1.05 0.46
N GLN A 221 -18.74 -1.48 1.60
CA GLN A 221 -18.29 -0.58 2.66
C GLN A 221 -17.04 0.18 2.25
N PHE A 222 -16.92 1.41 2.73
CA PHE A 222 -15.68 2.18 2.61
C PHE A 222 -14.61 1.66 3.56
N ILE A 223 -13.34 1.81 3.16
CA ILE A 223 -12.22 1.47 4.03
C ILE A 223 -11.73 2.70 4.80
N THR A 224 -11.33 2.48 6.04
CA THR A 224 -10.71 3.55 6.84
C THR A 224 -9.22 3.70 6.52
N ARG A 225 -8.64 4.84 6.92
CA ARG A 225 -7.19 5.07 6.85
C ARG A 225 -6.39 4.02 7.63
N ALA A 226 -6.90 3.55 8.78
CA ALA A 226 -6.29 2.46 9.53
C ALA A 226 -6.32 1.12 8.78
N GLU A 227 -7.44 0.79 8.12
CA GLU A 227 -7.52 -0.41 7.30
C GLU A 227 -6.56 -0.36 6.11
N ALA A 228 -6.44 0.80 5.45
CA ALA A 228 -5.50 1.00 4.36
C ALA A 228 -4.04 0.76 4.81
N ALA A 229 -3.64 1.30 5.95
CA ALA A 229 -2.30 1.10 6.51
C ALA A 229 -2.03 -0.38 6.82
N ALA A 230 -2.97 -1.06 7.49
CA ALA A 230 -2.81 -2.48 7.84
C ALA A 230 -2.83 -3.42 6.62
N ILE A 231 -3.58 -3.09 5.58
CA ILE A 231 -3.57 -3.83 4.31
C ILE A 231 -2.22 -3.62 3.59
N MET A 232 -1.72 -2.39 3.55
CA MET A 232 -0.44 -2.08 2.91
C MET A 232 0.74 -2.77 3.62
N GLU A 233 0.79 -2.70 4.96
CA GLU A 233 1.82 -3.39 5.76
C GLU A 233 1.82 -4.90 5.47
N ARG A 234 0.63 -5.54 5.47
CA ARG A 234 0.50 -6.96 5.14
C ARG A 234 0.94 -7.26 3.73
N LEU A 235 0.58 -6.44 2.74
CA LEU A 235 1.03 -6.62 1.36
C LEU A 235 2.57 -6.62 1.27
N LEU A 236 3.22 -5.66 1.91
CA LEU A 236 4.68 -5.54 1.88
C LEU A 236 5.35 -6.73 2.58
N HIS A 237 4.88 -7.14 3.76
CA HIS A 237 5.42 -8.32 4.44
C HIS A 237 5.20 -9.62 3.65
N LYS A 238 3.99 -9.84 3.14
CA LYS A 238 3.67 -11.04 2.33
C LYS A 238 4.48 -11.09 1.05
N SER A 239 4.80 -9.94 0.47
CA SER A 239 5.68 -9.83 -0.70
C SER A 239 7.17 -9.91 -0.35
N GLY A 240 7.54 -10.04 0.92
CA GLY A 240 8.93 -10.05 1.37
C GLY A 240 9.66 -8.72 1.12
N LEU A 241 8.94 -7.60 1.04
CA LEU A 241 9.50 -6.29 0.75
C LEU A 241 9.97 -5.54 2.00
N ILE A 242 9.41 -5.88 3.17
CA ILE A 242 9.76 -5.31 4.47
C ILE A 242 9.86 -6.35 5.58
#